data_AF-A0A7S1VPR0-F1
#
_entry.id   AF-A0A7S1VPR0-F1
#
_cell.length_a   1.000
_cell.length_b   1.000
_cell.length_c   1.000
_cell.angle_alpha   90.00
_cell.angle_beta   90.00
_cell.angle_gamma   90.00
#
_symmetry.space_group_name_H-M   'P 1'
#
loop_
_entity.id
_entity.type
_entity.pdbx_description
1 polymer ?
#
loop_
_entity_poly.entity_id
_entity_poly.type
_entity_poly.pdbx_seq_one_letter_code
_entity_poly.pdbx_strand_id
1 'polypeptide(L)'
;ATDADGTILFFVVSKQGGVHRITNHDEVDAKEELVLELNVCENGERGIQTILAHPDFDGVNNRWIYIYYSPWIDDVCKLDLDYDDSGGAYNVLSRFLWDGSAIDKDSEEQLLRSPKTTHNVHNGGAMVFGKDGYLYIALGEGGSVVPPVSQWDHTLLGKMLRLTEDGGIPSSNPYADTGVRCHEKGETKEGKQCQEIF
;
A
#
# COMPACT_ATOMS: atom_id res chain seq x y z
N ALA A 1 -1.93 -17.56 1.57
CA ALA A 1 -2.31 -17.63 3.01
C ALA A 1 -3.09 -18.93 3.22
N THR A 2 -3.29 -19.39 4.46
CA THR A 2 -4.13 -20.56 4.74
C THR A 2 -5.31 -20.13 5.59
N ASP A 3 -6.52 -20.46 5.14
CA ASP A 3 -7.76 -20.12 5.84
C ASP A 3 -8.02 -21.06 7.03
N ALA A 4 -9.02 -20.72 7.83
CA ALA A 4 -9.45 -21.44 9.03
C ALA A 4 -9.75 -22.93 8.79
N ASP A 5 -10.26 -23.26 7.60
CA ASP A 5 -10.62 -24.61 7.19
C ASP A 5 -9.45 -25.40 6.56
N GLY A 6 -8.26 -24.81 6.49
CA GLY A 6 -7.07 -25.38 5.88
C GLY A 6 -6.95 -25.10 4.38
N THR A 7 -7.89 -24.38 3.78
CA THR A 7 -7.83 -24.02 2.35
C THR A 7 -6.64 -23.08 2.09
N ILE A 8 -5.83 -23.40 1.08
CA ILE A 8 -4.79 -22.50 0.61
C ILE A 8 -5.42 -21.42 -0.26
N LEU A 9 -5.25 -20.16 0.15
CA LEU A 9 -5.74 -18.97 -0.53
C LEU A 9 -4.61 -18.35 -1.36
N PHE A 10 -4.82 -18.26 -2.67
CA PHE A 10 -4.04 -17.43 -3.57
C PHE A 10 -4.83 -16.15 -3.89
N PHE A 11 -4.23 -14.98 -3.63
CA PHE A 11 -4.83 -13.72 -4.03
C PHE A 11 -4.11 -13.17 -5.26
N VAL A 12 -4.89 -12.78 -6.25
CA VAL A 12 -4.42 -12.13 -7.48
C VAL A 12 -5.11 -10.79 -7.58
N VAL A 13 -4.34 -9.76 -7.91
CA VAL A 13 -4.87 -8.41 -8.11
C VAL A 13 -4.92 -8.08 -9.59
N SER A 14 -6.00 -7.44 -10.01
CA SER A 14 -6.04 -6.71 -11.26
C SER A 14 -5.65 -5.26 -10.98
N LYS A 15 -4.93 -4.66 -11.94
CA LYS A 15 -4.57 -3.24 -11.87
C LYS A 15 -5.81 -2.37 -11.70
N GLN A 16 -6.93 -2.78 -12.28
CA GLN A 16 -8.23 -2.08 -12.32
C GLN A 16 -9.06 -2.21 -11.02
N GLY A 17 -8.46 -2.63 -9.91
CA GLY A 17 -9.11 -2.56 -8.60
C GLY A 17 -9.77 -3.85 -8.12
N GLY A 18 -9.73 -4.92 -8.92
CA GLY A 18 -10.25 -6.23 -8.52
C GLY A 18 -9.21 -7.03 -7.73
N VAL A 19 -9.63 -7.63 -6.62
CA VAL A 19 -8.89 -8.70 -5.94
C VAL A 19 -9.65 -9.99 -6.11
N HIS A 20 -8.96 -11.00 -6.61
CA HIS A 20 -9.51 -12.31 -6.87
C HIS A 20 -8.87 -13.33 -5.93
N ARG A 21 -9.69 -14.20 -5.35
CA ARG A 21 -9.23 -15.40 -4.68
C ARG A 21 -9.23 -16.53 -5.71
N ILE A 22 -8.13 -17.28 -5.74
CA ILE A 22 -8.04 -18.56 -6.43
C ILE A 22 -7.90 -19.66 -5.38
N THR A 23 -8.82 -20.63 -5.40
CA THR A 23 -8.72 -21.88 -4.63
C THR A 23 -8.39 -23.04 -5.56
N ASN A 24 -7.82 -24.12 -5.01
CA ASN A 24 -7.42 -25.31 -5.77
C ASN A 24 -6.54 -24.96 -6.99
N HIS A 25 -5.66 -23.96 -6.86
CA HIS A 25 -4.91 -23.37 -7.97
C HIS A 25 -4.14 -24.40 -8.85
N ASP A 26 -3.67 -25.49 -8.24
CA ASP A 26 -2.88 -26.51 -8.94
C ASP A 26 -3.73 -27.70 -9.43
N GLU A 27 -5.06 -27.64 -9.27
CA GLU A 27 -6.00 -28.71 -9.62
C GLU A 27 -6.87 -28.31 -10.82
N VAL A 28 -7.51 -29.30 -11.43
CA VAL A 28 -8.37 -29.10 -12.62
C VAL A 28 -9.64 -28.30 -12.29
N ASP A 29 -10.02 -28.23 -11.00
CA ASP A 29 -11.20 -27.54 -10.50
C ASP A 29 -10.87 -26.19 -9.85
N ALA A 30 -9.73 -25.57 -10.20
CA ALA A 30 -9.36 -24.24 -9.76
C ALA A 30 -10.53 -23.25 -9.96
N LYS A 31 -10.87 -22.51 -8.90
CA LYS A 31 -11.97 -21.55 -8.90
C LYS A 31 -11.44 -20.15 -8.63
N GLU A 32 -11.77 -19.22 -9.52
CA GLU A 32 -11.48 -17.80 -9.38
C GLU A 32 -12.75 -17.05 -8.97
N GLU A 33 -12.67 -16.25 -7.91
CA GLU A 33 -13.77 -15.45 -7.39
C GLU A 33 -13.31 -14.03 -7.07
N LEU A 34 -14.05 -13.03 -7.51
CA LEU A 34 -13.84 -11.65 -7.09
C LEU A 34 -14.23 -11.51 -5.62
N VAL A 35 -13.28 -11.06 -4.78
CA VAL A 35 -13.42 -10.95 -3.32
C VAL A 35 -13.28 -9.53 -2.79
N LEU A 36 -12.86 -8.58 -3.64
CA LEU A 36 -12.84 -7.14 -3.36
C LEU A 36 -12.84 -6.35 -4.67
N GLU A 37 -13.51 -5.20 -4.68
CA GLU A 37 -13.40 -4.20 -5.75
C GLU A 37 -13.16 -2.80 -5.15
N LEU A 38 -12.01 -2.21 -5.51
CA LEU A 38 -11.59 -0.87 -5.10
C LEU A 38 -11.72 0.10 -6.26
N ASN A 39 -12.21 1.31 -5.96
CA ASN A 39 -12.20 2.40 -6.94
C ASN A 39 -10.78 2.96 -7.02
N VAL A 40 -10.11 2.69 -8.14
CA VAL A 40 -8.70 3.06 -8.34
C VAL A 40 -8.51 3.88 -9.62
N CYS A 41 -7.48 4.72 -9.63
CA CYS A 41 -6.98 5.29 -10.86
C CYS A 41 -6.30 4.20 -11.71
N GLU A 42 -6.56 4.16 -13.01
CA GLU A 42 -6.05 3.08 -13.89
C GLU A 42 -5.06 3.55 -14.96
N ASN A 43 -4.82 4.86 -15.06
CA ASN A 43 -3.93 5.45 -16.05
C ASN A 43 -2.45 5.23 -15.68
N GLY A 44 -1.60 4.99 -16.69
CA GLY A 44 -0.16 4.78 -16.48
C GLY A 44 0.14 3.55 -15.64
N GLU A 45 0.94 3.71 -14.58
CA GLU A 45 1.27 2.69 -13.58
C GLU A 45 0.30 2.70 -12.39
N ARG A 46 -0.76 3.51 -12.38
CA ARG A 46 -1.71 3.54 -11.25
C ARG A 46 -2.62 2.33 -11.21
N GLY A 47 -3.18 2.06 -10.04
CA GLY A 47 -4.06 0.92 -9.80
C GLY A 47 -3.64 0.19 -8.54
N ILE A 48 -4.10 -1.06 -8.37
CA ILE A 48 -3.52 -1.94 -7.34
C ILE A 48 -2.12 -2.39 -7.80
N GLN A 49 -1.12 -2.16 -6.95
CA GLN A 49 0.27 -2.55 -7.23
C GLN A 49 0.63 -3.89 -6.58
N THR A 50 0.19 -4.10 -5.34
CA THR A 50 0.59 -5.26 -4.55
C THR A 50 -0.46 -5.59 -3.49
N ILE A 51 -0.60 -6.89 -3.23
CA ILE A 51 -1.36 -7.47 -2.13
C ILE A 51 -0.46 -8.37 -1.29
N LEU A 52 -0.68 -8.41 0.01
CA LEU A 52 0.07 -9.25 0.94
C LEU A 52 -0.84 -9.67 2.09
N ALA A 53 -0.94 -10.97 2.39
CA ALA A 53 -1.53 -11.41 3.64
C ALA A 53 -0.52 -11.25 4.79
N HIS A 54 -1.00 -10.99 6.01
CA HIS A 54 -0.13 -11.01 7.19
C HIS A 54 0.64 -12.36 7.29
N PRO A 55 1.91 -12.40 7.75
CA PRO A 55 2.68 -13.64 7.88
C PRO A 55 2.00 -14.67 8.79
N ASP A 56 1.34 -14.21 9.85
CA ASP A 56 0.59 -15.03 10.80
C ASP A 56 -0.90 -15.16 10.43
N PHE A 57 -1.28 -14.87 9.18
CA PHE A 57 -2.67 -15.03 8.74
C PHE A 57 -3.13 -16.49 8.93
N ASP A 58 -4.25 -16.67 9.62
CA ASP A 58 -4.86 -17.97 9.90
C ASP A 58 -6.37 -18.02 9.59
N GLY A 59 -6.93 -16.94 9.03
CA GLY A 59 -8.35 -16.84 8.70
C GLY A 59 -9.30 -16.70 9.90
N VAL A 60 -8.79 -16.72 11.14
CA VAL A 60 -9.60 -16.65 12.37
C VAL A 60 -9.13 -15.55 13.31
N ASN A 61 -7.91 -15.68 13.85
CA ASN A 61 -7.35 -14.77 14.84
C ASN A 61 -6.63 -13.60 14.16
N ASN A 62 -5.92 -13.89 13.06
CA ASN A 62 -5.29 -12.87 12.24
C ASN A 62 -5.78 -13.00 10.79
N ARG A 63 -6.43 -11.94 10.34
CA ARG A 63 -7.17 -11.90 9.07
C ARG A 63 -6.75 -10.72 8.21
N TRP A 64 -5.62 -10.09 8.53
CA TRP A 64 -5.17 -8.88 7.86
C TRP A 64 -4.60 -9.15 6.48
N ILE A 65 -5.09 -8.38 5.51
CA ILE A 65 -4.59 -8.33 4.13
C ILE A 65 -4.23 -6.87 3.82
N TYR A 66 -3.02 -6.66 3.31
CA TYR A 66 -2.44 -5.37 2.99
C TYR A 66 -2.50 -5.14 1.49
N ILE A 67 -2.92 -3.95 1.08
CA ILE A 67 -3.01 -3.56 -0.33
C ILE A 67 -2.37 -2.18 -0.50
N TYR A 68 -1.50 -2.05 -1.49
CA TYR A 68 -0.97 -0.75 -1.92
C TYR A 68 -1.54 -0.37 -3.29
N TYR A 69 -2.19 0.79 -3.37
CA TYR A 69 -2.96 1.19 -4.56
C TYR A 69 -3.12 2.71 -4.71
N SER A 70 -3.56 3.14 -5.89
CA SER A 70 -3.89 4.55 -6.21
C SER A 70 -5.41 4.77 -6.14
N PRO A 71 -5.99 5.28 -5.03
CA PRO A 71 -7.45 5.40 -4.88
C PRO A 71 -8.04 6.51 -5.75
N TRP A 72 -9.36 6.45 -5.96
CA TRP A 72 -10.14 7.66 -6.25
C TRP A 72 -10.19 8.57 -5.02
N ILE A 73 -10.23 9.88 -5.25
CA ILE A 73 -10.30 10.91 -4.22
C ILE A 73 -11.51 11.78 -4.54
N ASP A 74 -12.44 11.92 -3.59
CA ASP A 74 -13.74 12.55 -3.79
C ASP A 74 -14.51 11.93 -4.99
N ASP A 75 -14.58 10.59 -5.02
CA ASP A 75 -15.25 9.78 -6.06
C ASP A 75 -14.76 10.00 -7.50
N VAL A 76 -13.55 10.55 -7.67
CA VAL A 76 -12.93 10.72 -8.99
C VAL A 76 -11.47 10.29 -8.98
N CYS A 77 -10.98 9.77 -10.10
CA CYS A 77 -9.54 9.67 -10.30
C CYS A 77 -8.96 11.07 -10.53
N LYS A 78 -8.44 11.68 -9.46
CA LYS A 78 -7.73 12.97 -9.56
C LYS A 78 -6.49 12.81 -10.43
N LEU A 79 -6.26 13.75 -11.34
CA LEU A 79 -5.08 13.76 -12.21
C LEU A 79 -3.99 14.66 -11.60
N ASP A 80 -2.75 14.48 -12.04
CA ASP A 80 -1.58 15.14 -11.44
C ASP A 80 -1.55 16.67 -11.61
N LEU A 81 -2.43 17.24 -12.45
CA LEU A 81 -2.39 18.64 -12.86
C LEU A 81 -3.27 19.59 -12.04
N ASP A 82 -3.91 19.12 -10.97
CA ASP A 82 -4.57 20.01 -10.02
C ASP A 82 -3.51 20.70 -9.15
N TYR A 83 -3.02 21.85 -9.62
CA TYR A 83 -1.94 22.66 -9.04
C TYR A 83 -2.31 23.35 -7.73
N ASP A 84 -3.50 23.09 -7.18
CA ASP A 84 -3.93 23.62 -5.89
C ASP A 84 -3.89 22.51 -4.81
N ASP A 85 -3.95 22.94 -3.54
CA ASP A 85 -3.95 22.02 -2.41
C ASP A 85 -5.16 21.05 -2.40
N SER A 86 -6.16 21.25 -3.26
CA SER A 86 -7.42 20.49 -3.34
C SER A 86 -7.41 19.31 -4.33
N GLY A 87 -6.36 19.12 -5.13
CA GLY A 87 -6.27 17.98 -6.05
C GLY A 87 -4.89 17.32 -6.15
N GLY A 88 -4.81 16.23 -6.93
CA GLY A 88 -3.62 15.41 -7.13
C GLY A 88 -3.76 13.97 -6.59
N ALA A 89 -3.39 13.00 -7.43
CA ALA A 89 -3.37 11.58 -7.05
C ALA A 89 -2.28 11.30 -6.01
N TYR A 90 -2.48 10.27 -5.20
CA TYR A 90 -1.47 9.69 -4.33
C TYR A 90 -1.68 8.19 -4.27
N ASN A 91 -0.73 7.47 -3.69
CA ASN A 91 -0.89 6.06 -3.37
C ASN A 91 -1.12 5.89 -1.87
N VAL A 92 -1.83 4.84 -1.50
CA VAL A 92 -2.08 4.46 -0.11
C VAL A 92 -1.67 3.02 0.13
N LEU A 93 -1.15 2.76 1.32
CA LEU A 93 -1.04 1.44 1.91
C LEU A 93 -2.16 1.33 2.95
N SER A 94 -3.08 0.41 2.71
CA SER A 94 -4.16 0.09 3.65
C SER A 94 -4.13 -1.40 3.99
N ARG A 95 -4.70 -1.76 5.15
CA ARG A 95 -5.04 -3.14 5.49
C ARG A 95 -6.54 -3.32 5.66
N PHE A 96 -7.00 -4.53 5.40
CA PHE A 96 -8.40 -4.94 5.41
C PHE A 96 -8.54 -6.30 6.09
N LEU A 97 -9.72 -6.61 6.60
CA LEU A 97 -10.06 -7.90 7.20
C LEU A 97 -10.64 -8.86 6.17
N TRP A 98 -10.13 -10.09 6.15
CA TRP A 98 -10.76 -11.25 5.52
C TRP A 98 -11.95 -11.74 6.37
N ASP A 99 -13.12 -11.91 5.78
CA ASP A 99 -14.33 -12.37 6.50
C ASP A 99 -14.58 -13.89 6.43
N GLY A 100 -13.76 -14.63 5.68
CA GLY A 100 -13.94 -16.07 5.37
C GLY A 100 -14.37 -16.31 3.92
N SER A 101 -14.87 -15.28 3.24
CA SER A 101 -15.37 -15.36 1.86
C SER A 101 -14.93 -14.20 0.98
N ALA A 102 -14.85 -13.00 1.55
CA ALA A 102 -14.47 -11.76 0.89
C ALA A 102 -13.52 -10.95 1.78
N ILE A 103 -12.90 -9.94 1.19
CA ILE A 103 -12.22 -8.90 1.95
C ILE A 103 -13.25 -7.81 2.25
N ASP A 104 -13.46 -7.52 3.53
CA ASP A 104 -14.41 -6.50 3.96
C ASP A 104 -13.88 -5.10 3.63
N LYS A 105 -14.48 -4.45 2.63
CA LYS A 105 -14.09 -3.12 2.18
C LYS A 105 -14.27 -2.05 3.27
N ASP A 106 -15.27 -2.21 4.14
CA ASP A 106 -15.58 -1.22 5.19
C ASP A 106 -14.62 -1.35 6.39
N SER A 107 -13.80 -2.40 6.41
CA SER A 107 -12.76 -2.62 7.43
C SER A 107 -11.44 -1.91 7.13
N GLU A 108 -11.39 -1.04 6.12
CA GLU A 108 -10.18 -0.36 5.70
C GLU A 108 -9.50 0.41 6.85
N GLU A 109 -8.23 0.08 7.09
CA GLU A 109 -7.33 0.88 7.90
C GLU A 109 -6.18 1.40 7.02
N GLN A 110 -6.21 2.69 6.70
CA GLN A 110 -5.13 3.35 5.96
C GLN A 110 -3.91 3.56 6.87
N LEU A 111 -2.79 2.91 6.55
CA LEU A 111 -1.57 2.92 7.36
C LEU A 111 -0.60 4.03 6.92
N LEU A 112 -0.56 4.30 5.62
CA LEU A 112 0.36 5.24 5.02
C LEU A 112 -0.24 5.81 3.74
N ARG A 113 0.02 7.09 3.50
CA ARG A 113 -0.21 7.77 2.23
C ARG A 113 1.10 8.35 1.70
N SER A 114 1.35 8.19 0.40
CA SER A 114 2.45 8.89 -0.28
C SER A 114 2.15 10.39 -0.43
N PRO A 115 3.17 11.22 -0.72
CA PRO A 115 2.90 12.54 -1.30
C PRO A 115 2.08 12.43 -2.57
N LYS A 116 1.51 13.57 -2.96
CA LYS A 116 0.87 13.70 -4.26
C LYS A 116 1.88 13.35 -5.35
N THR A 117 1.49 12.51 -6.30
CA THR A 117 2.31 12.17 -7.46
C THR A 117 2.28 13.33 -8.45
N THR A 118 3.37 13.51 -9.21
CA THR A 118 3.45 14.51 -10.28
C THR A 118 3.07 13.92 -11.64
N HIS A 119 3.25 12.62 -11.82
CA HIS A 119 2.79 11.88 -12.98
C HIS A 119 2.25 10.51 -12.55
N ASN A 120 1.67 9.81 -13.50
CA ASN A 120 1.11 8.47 -13.34
C ASN A 120 2.15 7.34 -13.51
N VAL A 121 3.41 7.59 -13.15
CA VAL A 121 4.54 6.64 -13.28
C VAL A 121 5.42 6.69 -12.02
N HIS A 122 6.27 5.69 -11.87
CA HIS A 122 7.17 5.51 -10.74
C HIS A 122 6.41 5.47 -9.41
N ASN A 123 5.35 4.67 -9.33
CA ASN A 123 4.53 4.51 -8.12
C ASN A 123 5.18 3.61 -7.06
N GLY A 124 6.09 2.72 -7.49
CA GLY A 124 6.62 1.66 -6.64
C GLY A 124 5.51 0.69 -6.21
N GLY A 125 5.52 0.30 -4.95
CA GLY A 125 4.44 -0.48 -4.32
C GLY A 125 4.80 -1.91 -3.96
N ALA A 126 6.01 -2.37 -4.26
CA ALA A 126 6.47 -3.68 -3.80
C ALA A 126 6.48 -3.71 -2.26
N MET A 127 5.87 -4.74 -1.68
CA MET A 127 5.76 -4.94 -0.24
C MET A 127 6.25 -6.31 0.20
N VAL A 128 6.83 -6.39 1.39
CA VAL A 128 7.18 -7.66 2.03
C VAL A 128 7.26 -7.48 3.55
N PHE A 129 6.85 -8.50 4.29
CA PHE A 129 7.21 -8.60 5.70
C PHE A 129 8.63 -9.17 5.82
N GLY A 130 9.52 -8.40 6.45
CA GLY A 130 10.88 -8.84 6.72
C GLY A 130 10.92 -9.96 7.76
N LYS A 131 12.08 -10.64 7.84
CA LYS A 131 12.31 -11.65 8.89
C LYS A 131 12.36 -11.07 10.30
N ASP A 132 12.47 -9.75 10.41
CA ASP A 132 12.40 -8.98 11.65
C ASP A 132 10.96 -8.62 12.05
N GLY A 133 9.95 -9.05 11.27
CA GLY A 133 8.53 -8.85 11.58
C GLY A 133 7.98 -7.49 11.15
N TYR A 134 8.77 -6.65 10.48
CA TYR A 134 8.32 -5.34 10.01
C TYR A 134 7.84 -5.38 8.55
N LEU A 135 6.92 -4.50 8.22
CA LEU A 135 6.43 -4.31 6.86
C LEU A 135 7.37 -3.35 6.12
N TYR A 136 7.93 -3.83 5.01
CA TYR A 136 8.73 -3.03 4.09
C TYR A 136 7.91 -2.67 2.87
N ILE A 137 8.06 -1.43 2.42
CA ILE A 137 7.45 -0.97 1.17
C ILE A 137 8.43 -0.09 0.39
N ALA A 138 8.51 -0.32 -0.92
CA ALA A 138 9.29 0.50 -1.84
C ALA A 138 8.38 1.58 -2.46
N LEU A 139 8.60 2.85 -2.15
CA LEU A 139 7.91 3.97 -2.79
C LEU A 139 8.76 4.52 -3.92
N GLY A 140 8.17 4.60 -5.11
CA GLY A 140 8.78 5.34 -6.20
C GLY A 140 8.66 6.86 -5.98
N GLU A 141 9.27 7.64 -6.86
CA GLU A 141 9.30 9.10 -6.71
C GLU A 141 8.10 9.83 -7.34
N GLY A 142 7.15 9.08 -7.92
CA GLY A 142 5.88 9.61 -8.41
C GLY A 142 5.99 10.42 -9.70
N GLY A 143 7.06 10.18 -10.48
CA GLY A 143 7.33 10.85 -11.75
C GLY A 143 7.66 12.34 -11.58
N SER A 144 8.20 12.74 -10.44
CA SER A 144 8.63 14.11 -10.18
C SER A 144 9.65 14.55 -11.22
N VAL A 145 9.39 15.72 -11.77
CA VAL A 145 10.29 16.41 -12.71
C VAL A 145 11.23 17.37 -11.98
N VAL A 146 11.24 17.35 -10.64
CA VAL A 146 12.12 18.16 -9.79
C VAL A 146 13.22 17.28 -9.20
N PRO A 147 14.41 17.25 -9.82
CA PRO A 147 15.58 16.67 -9.17
C PRO A 147 15.97 17.49 -7.93
N PRO A 148 16.44 16.87 -6.84
CA PRO A 148 16.59 15.44 -6.62
C PRO A 148 15.59 14.92 -5.55
N VAL A 149 14.28 14.88 -5.83
CA VAL A 149 13.25 14.52 -4.82
C VAL A 149 13.56 13.24 -4.03
N SER A 150 14.13 12.21 -4.67
CA SER A 150 14.47 10.94 -4.01
C SER A 150 15.60 11.09 -2.97
N GLN A 151 16.38 12.17 -3.01
CA GLN A 151 17.44 12.47 -2.03
C GLN A 151 16.93 13.27 -0.83
N TRP A 152 15.75 13.87 -0.92
CA TRP A 152 15.17 14.63 0.18
C TRP A 152 14.69 13.68 1.28
N ASP A 153 15.05 13.99 2.52
CA ASP A 153 14.73 13.21 3.71
C ASP A 153 13.39 13.61 4.36
N HIS A 154 12.80 14.72 3.91
CA HIS A 154 11.50 15.24 4.35
C HIS A 154 10.33 14.77 3.47
N THR A 155 10.53 13.74 2.63
CA THR A 155 9.53 13.15 1.76
C THR A 155 9.72 11.65 1.65
N LEU A 156 8.61 10.91 1.52
CA LEU A 156 8.61 9.46 1.33
C LEU A 156 8.82 9.05 -0.13
N LEU A 157 8.86 10.01 -1.07
CA LEU A 157 9.09 9.73 -2.48
C LEU A 157 10.50 9.17 -2.72
N GLY A 158 10.57 8.07 -3.49
CA GLY A 158 11.82 7.40 -3.85
C GLY A 158 12.55 6.78 -2.65
N LYS A 159 11.82 6.14 -1.73
CA LYS A 159 12.36 5.58 -0.48
C LYS A 159 12.01 4.11 -0.32
N MET A 160 12.88 3.40 0.40
CA MET A 160 12.47 2.21 1.14
C MET A 160 11.93 2.66 2.48
N LEU A 161 10.75 2.15 2.85
CA LEU A 161 10.16 2.40 4.16
C LEU A 161 10.10 1.11 4.97
N ARG A 162 10.11 1.27 6.29
CA ARG A 162 9.89 0.17 7.23
C ARG A 162 8.92 0.58 8.33
N LEU A 163 7.84 -0.17 8.48
CA LEU A 163 6.71 0.09 9.37
C LEU A 163 6.44 -1.12 10.28
N THR A 164 5.76 -0.89 11.40
CA THR A 164 5.09 -2.00 12.13
C THR A 164 3.88 -2.51 11.31
N GLU A 165 3.33 -3.66 11.69
CA GLU A 165 2.16 -4.25 11.03
C GLU A 165 0.92 -3.33 11.03
N ASP A 166 0.84 -2.39 11.97
CA ASP A 166 -0.23 -1.39 12.10
C ASP A 166 0.22 0.02 11.64
N GLY A 167 1.31 0.12 10.88
CA GLY A 167 1.75 1.37 10.26
C GLY A 167 2.57 2.29 11.16
N GLY A 168 2.82 1.90 12.42
CA GLY A 168 3.71 2.59 13.35
C GLY A 168 5.19 2.56 12.94
N ILE A 169 6.03 3.20 13.76
CA ILE A 169 7.48 3.34 13.52
C ILE A 169 8.25 2.33 14.36
N PRO A 170 9.01 1.42 13.73
CA PRO A 170 10.01 0.65 14.44
C PRO A 170 11.02 1.57 15.14
N SER A 171 11.25 1.37 16.44
CA SER A 171 12.23 2.15 17.21
C SER A 171 13.67 2.02 16.69
N SER A 172 13.93 1.01 15.86
CA SER A 172 15.21 0.79 15.21
C SER A 172 15.34 1.48 13.84
N ASN A 173 14.36 2.27 13.39
CA ASN A 173 14.49 3.05 12.16
C ASN A 173 15.56 4.15 12.33
N PRO A 174 16.33 4.49 11.28
CA PRO A 174 17.41 5.48 11.34
C PRO A 174 17.02 6.84 11.91
N TYR A 175 15.76 7.25 11.70
CA TYR A 175 15.24 8.54 12.14
C TYR A 175 14.13 8.45 13.20
N ALA A 176 13.97 7.28 13.85
CA ALA A 176 12.87 7.06 14.80
C ALA A 176 12.82 8.14 15.91
N ASP A 177 13.97 8.51 16.48
CA ASP A 177 14.01 9.45 17.62
C ASP A 177 14.17 10.92 17.21
N THR A 178 14.63 11.20 15.97
CA THR A 178 14.99 12.55 15.52
C THR A 178 14.05 13.12 14.47
N GLY A 179 13.33 12.25 13.77
CA GLY A 179 12.43 12.60 12.69
C GLY A 179 11.02 12.94 13.17
N VAL A 180 10.10 13.01 12.21
CA VAL A 180 8.67 13.20 12.41
C VAL A 180 7.88 12.19 11.57
N ARG A 181 6.66 11.88 12.00
CA ARG A 181 5.74 11.04 11.24
C ARG A 181 5.32 11.74 9.94
N CYS A 182 5.46 11.07 8.82
CA CYS A 182 5.02 11.57 7.52
C CYS A 182 3.76 10.88 6.99
N HIS A 183 3.27 9.82 7.64
CA HIS A 183 2.22 8.92 7.10
C HIS A 183 0.93 9.56 6.52
N GLU A 184 0.48 10.73 6.96
CA GLU A 184 -0.78 11.34 6.49
C GLU A 184 -0.67 12.00 5.10
N LYS A 185 0.50 12.54 4.77
CA LYS A 185 0.77 13.28 3.53
C LYS A 185 2.00 12.80 2.80
N GLY A 186 2.75 11.89 3.41
CA GLY A 186 4.03 11.39 2.94
C GLY A 186 5.17 12.40 2.92
N GLU A 187 5.02 13.56 3.55
CA GLU A 187 6.02 14.62 3.55
C GLU A 187 5.94 15.49 4.81
N THR A 188 7.02 16.24 5.04
CA THR A 188 7.16 17.21 6.12
C THR A 188 7.98 18.41 5.66
N LYS A 189 8.26 19.34 6.57
CA LYS A 189 9.09 20.52 6.27
C LYS A 189 10.54 20.11 6.03
N GLU A 190 11.20 20.83 5.13
CA GLU A 190 12.63 20.69 4.90
C GLU A 190 13.43 20.76 6.22
N GLY A 191 14.42 19.87 6.36
CA GLY A 191 15.21 19.72 7.58
C GLY A 191 14.55 18.88 8.68
N LYS A 192 13.38 18.28 8.41
CA LYS A 192 12.76 17.25 9.27
C LYS A 192 12.73 15.93 8.53
N GLN A 193 13.42 14.91 9.04
CA GLN A 193 13.40 13.58 8.44
C GLN A 193 12.05 12.89 8.67
N CYS A 194 11.58 12.12 7.69
CA CYS A 194 10.47 11.20 7.88
C CYS A 194 10.94 9.94 8.64
N GLN A 195 10.22 9.59 9.71
CA GLN A 195 10.55 8.44 10.56
C GLN A 195 10.40 7.09 9.86
N GLU A 196 9.61 7.02 8.78
CA GLU A 196 9.32 5.82 8.02
C GLU A 196 10.52 5.34 7.16
N ILE A 197 11.46 6.23 6.84
CA ILE A 197 12.60 5.95 5.93
C ILE A 197 13.56 4.93 6.56
N PHE A 198 13.95 3.93 5.76
CA PHE A 198 14.92 2.88 6.13
C PHE A 198 16.09 2.79 5.14
#